data_AF-P86843-F1
#
_entry.id   AF-P86843-F1
#
_cell.length_a   1.000
_cell.length_b   1.000
_cell.length_c   1.000
_cell.angle_alpha   90.00
_cell.angle_beta   90.00
_cell.angle_gamma   90.00
#
_symmetry.space_group_name_H-M   'P 1'
#
loop_
_entity.id
_entity.type
_entity.pdbx_description
1 polymer ?
#
loop_
_entity_poly.entity_id
_entity_poly.type
_entity_poly.pdbx_seq_one_letter_code
_entity_poly.pdbx_strand_id
1 'polypeptide(L)' 'GVPCAESCVWIPCTVTALLGCSCKDKVCYLD' A
#
# COMPACT_ATOMS: atom_id res chain seq x y z
N GLY A 1 -9.63 -1.02 4.53
CA GLY A 1 -8.41 -1.42 5.26
C GLY A 1 -8.03 -2.86 4.95
N VAL A 2 -7.99 -3.22 3.66
CA VAL A 2 -7.57 -4.54 3.16
C VAL A 2 -6.12 -4.43 2.70
N PRO A 3 -5.21 -5.35 3.09
CA PRO A 3 -3.83 -5.28 2.64
C PRO A 3 -3.74 -5.54 1.13
N CYS A 4 -3.02 -4.69 0.40
CA CYS A 4 -2.88 -4.76 -1.05
C CYS A 4 -1.74 -5.67 -1.54
N ALA A 5 -1.18 -6.49 -0.65
CA ALA A 5 0.00 -7.34 -0.91
C ALA A 5 1.25 -6.55 -1.36
N GLU A 6 1.36 -5.28 -0.95
CA GLU A 6 2.52 -4.42 -1.19
C GLU A 6 2.99 -3.81 0.15
N SER A 7 4.30 -3.63 0.30
CA SER A 7 4.89 -2.99 1.48
C SER A 7 5.43 -1.61 1.11
N CYS A 8 5.35 -0.68 2.06
CA CYS A 8 5.84 0.68 1.88
C CYS A 8 7.08 1.01 2.74
N VAL A 9 7.90 0.00 3.05
CA VAL A 9 9.11 0.16 3.89
C VAL A 9 10.25 0.84 3.13
N TRP A 10 10.52 0.39 1.90
CA TRP A 10 11.68 0.81 1.10
C TRP A 10 11.28 1.52 -0.19
N ILE A 11 10.09 1.23 -0.69
CA ILE A 11 9.50 1.80 -1.89
C ILE A 11 8.09 2.27 -1.54
N PRO A 12 7.54 3.31 -2.18
CA PRO A 12 6.14 3.66 -1.98
C PRO A 12 5.23 2.57 -2.55
N CYS A 13 3.91 2.69 -2.30
CA CYS A 13 2.91 1.79 -2.86
C CYS A 13 2.76 2.00 -4.38
N THR A 14 3.76 1.65 -5.18
CA THR A 14 3.85 2.06 -6.60
C THR A 14 2.83 1.35 -7.48
N VAL A 15 2.65 0.04 -7.29
CA VAL A 15 1.74 -0.75 -8.11
C VAL A 15 0.31 -0.56 -7.61
N THR A 16 0.13 -0.54 -6.29
CA THR A 16 -1.20 -0.59 -5.70
C THR A 16 -1.82 0.79 -5.45
N ALA A 17 -1.04 1.89 -5.49
CA ALA A 17 -1.61 3.23 -5.40
C ALA A 17 -2.60 3.54 -6.54
N LEU A 18 -2.41 2.94 -7.72
CA LEU A 18 -3.37 3.06 -8.83
C LEU A 18 -4.73 2.46 -8.51
N LEU A 19 -4.78 1.52 -7.56
CA LEU A 19 -6.01 0.89 -7.08
C LEU A 19 -6.62 1.61 -5.87
N GLY A 20 -6.03 2.73 -5.44
CA GLY A 20 -6.45 3.47 -4.24
C GLY A 20 -5.80 3.00 -2.94
N CYS A 21 -4.77 2.15 -3.01
CA CYS A 21 -4.05 1.74 -1.81
C CYS A 21 -3.15 2.86 -1.26
N SER A 22 -3.06 2.92 0.06
CA SER A 22 -2.30 3.92 0.82
C SER A 22 -1.40 3.24 1.85
N CYS A 23 -0.21 3.81 2.09
CA CYS A 23 0.73 3.27 3.07
C CYS A 23 0.23 3.53 4.51
N LYS A 24 0.10 2.47 5.31
CA LYS A 24 -0.17 2.54 6.75
C LYS A 24 0.62 1.44 7.46
N ASP A 25 1.30 1.78 8.54
CA ASP A 25 2.10 0.82 9.33
C ASP A 25 3.05 -0.03 8.44
N LYS A 26 3.72 0.62 7.48
CA LYS A 26 4.68 -0.02 6.54
C LYS A 26 4.07 -1.02 5.55
N VAL A 27 2.75 -1.21 5.55
CA VAL A 27 2.03 -2.03 4.58
C VAL A 27 1.07 -1.15 3.77
N CYS A 28 0.88 -1.46 2.50
CA CYS A 28 -0.08 -0.75 1.65
C CYS A 28 -1.47 -1.34 1.87
N TYR A 29 -2.42 -0.50 2.27
CA TYR A 29 -3.81 -0.86 2.52
C TYR A 29 -4.73 -0.12 1.59
N LEU A 30 -5.70 -0.81 1.01
CA LEU A 30 -6.86 -0.19 0.41
C LEU A 30 -7.77 0.24 1.55
N ASP A 31 -8.18 1.52 1.57
CA ASP A 31 -9.12 2.03 2.59
C ASP A 31 -10.45 1.27 2.59
#